data_AF-A0AAW2HU34-F1
#
_entry.id   AF-A0AAW2HU34-F1
#
_cell.length_a   1.000
_cell.length_b   1.000
_cell.length_c   1.000
_cell.angle_alpha   90.00
_cell.angle_beta   90.00
_cell.angle_gamma   90.00
#
_symmetry.space_group_name_H-M   'P 1'
#
loop_
_entity.id
_entity.type
_entity.pdbx_description
1 polymer ?
#
loop_
_entity_poly.entity_id
_entity_poly.type
_entity_poly.pdbx_seq_one_letter_code
_entity_poly.pdbx_strand_id
1 'polypeptide(L)'
;MNICCRLQISMGYPILVLAIVLLILILQDSVVDGKPYDLWANFKSLIPTTETDCDRNAEIETLCQRCAKQTKSNLVYPMCCENREEAREWCQKYMNFGLQ
;
A
#
# COMPACT_ATOMS: atom_id res chain seq x y z
N MET A 1 -25.49 -50.38 -13.54
CA MET A 1 -26.21 -49.08 -13.52
C MET A 1 -25.45 -48.09 -12.64
N ASN A 2 -24.28 -47.59 -13.06
CA ASN A 2 -23.43 -46.68 -12.25
C ASN A 2 -22.47 -45.81 -13.11
N ILE A 3 -22.89 -45.41 -14.32
CA ILE A 3 -22.06 -44.60 -15.23
C ILE A 3 -22.53 -43.13 -15.28
N CYS A 4 -23.82 -42.84 -15.04
CA CYS A 4 -24.35 -41.46 -15.10
C CYS A 4 -23.87 -40.54 -13.97
N CYS A 5 -23.49 -41.05 -12.78
CA CYS A 5 -23.11 -40.17 -11.66
C CYS A 5 -21.68 -39.62 -11.72
N ARG A 6 -20.73 -40.28 -12.41
CA ARG A 6 -19.35 -39.76 -12.53
C ARG A 6 -19.23 -38.62 -13.53
N LEU A 7 -20.09 -38.55 -14.54
CA LEU A 7 -20.01 -37.55 -15.60
C LEU A 7 -20.53 -36.16 -15.15
N GLN A 8 -21.48 -36.13 -14.20
CA GLN A 8 -22.09 -34.88 -13.72
C GLN A 8 -21.16 -34.10 -12.78
N ILE A 9 -20.27 -34.79 -12.04
CA ILE A 9 -19.27 -34.20 -11.16
C ILE A 9 -18.11 -33.59 -11.96
N SER A 10 -17.73 -34.23 -13.08
CA SER A 10 -16.61 -33.78 -13.93
C SER A 10 -16.93 -32.53 -14.76
N MET A 11 -18.20 -32.26 -15.07
CA MET A 11 -18.62 -31.09 -15.87
C MET A 11 -18.87 -29.84 -15.02
N GLY A 12 -19.14 -29.99 -13.72
CA GLY A 12 -19.31 -28.86 -12.79
C GLY A 12 -17.99 -28.31 -12.24
N TYR A 13 -16.96 -29.16 -12.13
CA TYR A 13 -15.63 -28.77 -11.65
C TYR A 13 -14.94 -27.67 -12.51
N PRO A 14 -14.91 -27.74 -13.85
CA PRO A 14 -14.27 -26.67 -14.64
C PRO A 14 -15.04 -25.35 -14.56
N ILE A 15 -16.37 -25.38 -14.44
CA ILE A 15 -17.21 -24.19 -14.28
C ILE A 15 -16.96 -23.55 -12.90
N LEU A 16 -16.88 -24.38 -11.85
CA LEU A 16 -16.53 -23.93 -10.49
C LEU A 16 -15.12 -23.31 -10.44
N VAL A 17 -14.13 -23.96 -11.07
CA VAL A 17 -12.76 -23.45 -11.12
C VAL A 17 -12.68 -22.14 -11.89
N LEU A 18 -13.35 -22.02 -13.04
CA LEU A 18 -13.41 -20.76 -13.79
C LEU A 18 -14.07 -19.64 -12.99
N ALA A 19 -15.16 -19.93 -12.27
CA ALA A 19 -15.82 -18.96 -11.41
C ALA A 19 -14.90 -18.48 -10.27
N ILE A 20 -14.15 -19.39 -9.63
CA ILE A 20 -13.19 -19.05 -8.58
C ILE A 20 -12.03 -18.21 -9.13
N VAL A 21 -11.49 -18.55 -10.31
CA VAL A 21 -10.42 -17.77 -10.95
C VAL A 21 -10.89 -16.36 -11.30
N LEU A 22 -12.09 -16.22 -11.86
CA LEU A 22 -12.72 -14.90 -12.10
C LEU A 22 -12.88 -14.09 -10.81
N LEU A 23 -13.31 -14.74 -9.71
CA LEU A 23 -13.45 -14.10 -8.41
C LEU A 23 -12.09 -13.63 -7.86
N ILE A 24 -11.05 -14.44 -7.99
CA ILE A 24 -9.69 -14.08 -7.57
C ILE A 24 -9.15 -12.90 -8.38
N LEU A 25 -9.38 -12.86 -9.70
CA LEU A 25 -8.94 -11.76 -10.56
C LEU A 25 -9.64 -10.44 -10.18
N ILE A 26 -10.93 -10.47 -9.85
CA ILE A 26 -11.69 -9.27 -9.42
C ILE A 26 -11.18 -8.75 -8.06
N LEU A 27 -10.72 -9.63 -7.16
CA LEU A 27 -10.18 -9.22 -5.86
C LEU A 27 -8.80 -8.54 -5.96
N GLN A 28 -8.06 -8.76 -7.04
CA GLN A 28 -6.71 -8.20 -7.22
C GLN A 28 -6.68 -6.71 -7.62
N ASP A 29 -7.81 -6.13 -8.05
CA ASP A 29 -7.90 -4.68 -8.37
C ASP A 29 -7.70 -3.76 -7.16
N SER A 30 -7.73 -4.30 -5.94
CA SER A 30 -7.61 -3.54 -4.69
C SER A 30 -6.18 -3.21 -4.26
N VAL A 31 -5.16 -3.61 -5.03
CA VAL A 31 -3.74 -3.25 -4.82
C VAL A 31 -3.18 -2.43 -5.98
N VAL A 32 -3.98 -1.50 -6.50
CA VAL A 32 -3.48 -0.33 -7.25
C VAL A 32 -3.30 0.80 -6.24
N ASP A 33 -2.07 1.33 -6.13
CA ASP A 33 -1.64 2.47 -5.30
C ASP A 33 -2.78 3.34 -4.73
N GLY A 34 -3.32 2.90 -3.59
CA GLY A 34 -4.45 3.53 -2.95
C GLY A 34 -4.00 4.30 -1.73
N LYS A 35 -3.65 5.58 -1.88
CA LYS A 35 -3.82 6.51 -0.75
C LYS A 35 -5.32 6.46 -0.39
N PRO A 36 -5.74 6.06 0.82
CA PRO A 36 -7.15 6.00 1.18
C PRO A 36 -7.68 7.44 1.30
N TYR A 37 -8.26 7.96 0.22
CA TYR A 37 -8.66 9.38 0.11
C TYR A 37 -9.68 9.78 1.19
N ASP A 38 -10.59 8.87 1.55
CA ASP A 38 -11.63 9.13 2.56
C ASP A 38 -11.09 9.15 4.00
N LEU A 39 -10.25 8.17 4.36
CA LEU A 39 -9.75 8.04 5.71
C LEU A 39 -8.70 9.12 6.02
N TRP A 40 -7.84 9.42 5.04
CA TRP A 40 -6.79 10.42 5.19
C TRP A 40 -7.34 11.85 5.21
N ALA A 41 -8.42 12.16 4.48
CA ALA A 41 -9.06 13.48 4.53
C ALA A 41 -9.70 13.78 5.89
N ASN A 42 -10.39 12.79 6.48
CA ASN A 42 -10.93 12.91 7.83
C ASN A 42 -9.80 13.04 8.86
N PHE A 43 -8.73 12.26 8.74
CA PHE A 43 -7.55 12.39 9.60
C PHE A 43 -6.88 13.78 9.46
N LYS A 44 -6.72 14.30 8.24
CA LYS A 44 -6.17 15.64 7.96
C LYS A 44 -7.02 16.78 8.53
N SER A 45 -8.33 16.59 8.67
CA SER A 45 -9.24 17.54 9.32
C SER A 45 -9.02 17.60 10.84
N LEU A 46 -8.66 16.48 11.47
CA LEU A 46 -8.41 16.41 12.92
C LEU A 46 -6.96 16.76 13.30
N ILE A 47 -6.02 16.70 12.35
CA ILE A 47 -4.64 17.14 12.58
C ILE A 47 -4.56 18.64 12.27
N PRO A 48 -4.03 19.48 13.18
CA PRO A 48 -3.68 20.84 12.82
C PRO A 48 -2.73 20.79 11.63
N THR A 49 -3.16 21.31 10.47
CA THR A 49 -2.31 21.42 9.28
C THR A 49 -1.19 22.42 9.55
N THR A 50 -0.18 22.00 10.30
CA THR A 50 1.14 22.59 10.18
C THR A 50 1.53 22.31 8.74
N GLU A 51 1.59 23.33 7.87
CA GLU A 51 2.16 23.16 6.54
C GLU A 51 3.52 22.47 6.69
N THR A 52 3.58 21.19 6.34
CA THR A 52 4.81 20.43 6.48
C THR A 52 5.64 20.61 5.23
N ASP A 53 6.94 20.36 5.33
CA ASP A 53 7.83 20.45 4.17
C ASP A 53 7.46 19.45 3.06
N CYS A 54 6.70 18.40 3.40
CA CYS A 54 6.15 17.45 2.43
C CYS A 54 5.01 18.03 1.57
N ASP A 55 4.20 18.97 2.08
CA ASP A 55 3.16 19.64 1.28
C ASP A 55 3.78 20.67 0.32
N ARG A 56 4.93 21.25 0.69
CA ARG A 56 5.60 22.31 -0.05
C ARG A 56 6.65 21.79 -1.03
N ASN A 57 7.23 20.61 -0.78
CA ASN A 57 8.30 20.05 -1.60
C ASN A 57 8.07 18.56 -1.92
N ALA A 58 7.74 18.29 -3.18
CA ALA A 58 7.50 16.94 -3.69
C ALA A 58 8.74 16.02 -3.58
N GLU A 59 9.97 16.56 -3.62
CA GLU A 59 11.18 15.76 -3.39
C GLU A 59 11.26 15.25 -1.95
N ILE A 60 10.91 16.10 -0.98
CA ILE A 60 10.88 15.72 0.44
C ILE A 60 9.76 14.72 0.68
N GLU A 61 8.57 14.94 0.11
CA GLU A 61 7.47 13.95 0.17
C GLU A 61 7.94 12.57 -0.32
N THR A 62 8.59 12.55 -1.48
CA THR A 62 9.08 11.32 -2.11
C THR A 62 10.15 10.63 -1.27
N LEU A 63 11.09 11.39 -0.70
CA LEU A 63 12.12 10.85 0.21
C LEU A 63 11.47 10.23 1.46
N CYS A 64 10.56 10.96 2.11
CA CYS A 64 9.89 10.52 3.32
C CYS A 64 9.00 9.28 3.08
N GLN A 65 8.31 9.22 1.93
CA GLN A 65 7.53 8.03 1.53
C GLN A 65 8.43 6.80 1.33
N ARG A 66 9.55 6.95 0.60
CA ARG A 66 10.50 5.84 0.38
C ARG A 66 11.10 5.36 1.70
N CYS A 67 11.50 6.29 2.56
CA CYS A 67 12.07 5.99 3.86
C CYS A 67 11.08 5.25 4.78
N ALA A 68 9.83 5.71 4.85
CA ALA A 68 8.78 5.04 5.62
C ALA A 68 8.48 3.63 5.07
N LYS A 69 8.48 3.46 3.74
CA LYS A 69 8.29 2.16 3.09
C LYS A 69 9.41 1.17 3.43
N GLN A 70 10.66 1.64 3.43
CA GLN A 70 11.82 0.79 3.70
C GLN A 70 11.91 0.37 5.18
N THR A 71 11.64 1.31 6.07
CA THR A 71 11.70 1.10 7.53
C THR A 71 10.47 0.36 8.06
N LYS A 72 9.40 0.26 7.24
CA LYS A 72 8.11 -0.32 7.60
C LYS A 72 7.49 0.31 8.84
N SER A 73 7.84 1.56 9.13
CA SER A 73 7.36 2.28 10.31
C SER A 73 6.49 3.46 9.88
N ASN A 74 5.25 3.46 10.36
CA ASN A 74 4.28 4.52 10.07
C ASN A 74 4.61 5.85 10.77
N LEU A 75 5.54 5.85 11.74
CA LEU A 75 5.98 7.05 12.46
C LEU A 75 7.05 7.84 11.69
N VAL A 76 7.80 7.17 10.80
CA VAL A 76 8.90 7.80 10.06
C VAL A 76 8.41 8.84 9.07
N TYR A 77 7.25 8.60 8.45
CA TYR A 77 6.67 9.55 7.48
C TYR A 77 6.34 10.93 8.09
N PRO A 78 5.50 11.04 9.14
CA PRO A 78 5.20 12.34 9.75
C PRO A 78 6.44 12.99 10.39
N MET A 79 7.34 12.21 10.99
CA MET A 79 8.59 12.77 11.56
C MET A 79 9.51 13.36 10.48
N CYS A 80 9.63 12.71 9.32
CA CYS A 80 10.42 13.20 8.20
C CYS A 80 9.81 14.47 7.58
N CYS A 81 8.47 14.54 7.49
CA CYS A 81 7.75 15.72 6.99
C CYS A 81 7.84 16.93 7.94
N GLU A 82 7.83 16.68 9.25
CA GLU A 82 8.02 17.72 10.29
C GLU A 82 9.51 18.04 10.56
N ASN A 83 10.43 17.32 9.92
CA ASN A 83 11.87 17.33 10.25
C ASN A 83 12.16 17.17 11.75
N ARG A 84 11.32 16.38 12.44
CA ARG A 84 11.45 16.14 13.88
C ARG A 84 12.69 15.26 14.11
N GLU A 85 13.50 15.62 15.10
CA GLU A 85 14.68 14.83 15.51
C GLU A 85 15.66 14.51 14.36
N GLU A 86 15.83 15.43 13.41
CA GLU A 86 16.69 15.24 12.23
C GLU A 86 16.31 14.00 11.39
N ALA A 87 15.05 13.54 11.49
CA ALA A 87 14.55 12.36 10.79
C ALA A 87 14.75 12.45 9.28
N ARG A 88 14.80 13.66 8.71
CA ARG A 88 15.10 13.89 7.29
C ARG A 88 16.53 13.48 6.93
N GLU A 89 17.52 13.92 7.70
CA GLU A 89 18.91 13.54 7.47
C GLU A 89 19.12 12.05 7.71
N TRP A 90 18.45 11.51 8.73
CA TRP A 90 18.46 10.09 8.99
C TRP A 90 17.89 9.32 7.79
N CYS A 91 16.76 9.75 7.22
CA CYS A 91 16.19 9.15 6.02
C CYS A 91 17.11 9.25 4.81
N GLN A 92 17.80 10.38 4.60
CA GLN A 92 18.80 10.50 3.54
C GLN A 92 19.95 9.50 3.72
N LYS A 93 20.52 9.43 4.93
CA LYS A 93 21.61 8.49 5.26
C LYS A 93 21.15 7.04 5.12
N TYR A 94 19.95 6.72 5.60
CA TYR A 94 19.36 5.39 5.57
C TYR A 94 19.04 4.92 4.14
N MET A 95 18.50 5.81 3.29
CA MET A 95 18.24 5.50 1.88
C MET A 95 19.52 5.29 1.07
N ASN A 96 20.61 5.94 1.47
CA ASN A 96 21.93 5.75 0.87
C ASN A 96 22.70 4.56 1.46
N PHE A 97 22.22 3.98 2.56
CA PHE A 97 22.85 2.85 3.24
C PHE A 97 22.53 1.57 2.47
N GLY A 98 23.43 1.16 1.56
CA GLY A 98 23.27 -0.01 0.69
C GLY A 98 23.56 0.23 -0.79
N LEU A 99 23.93 1.46 -1.18
CA LEU A 99 24.47 1.78 -2.52
C LEU A 99 26.00 1.55 -2.61
N GLN A 100 26.56 0.65 -1.80
CA GLN A 100 27.96 0.21 -1.86
C GLN A 100 28.06 -1.18 -2.49
#